data_AF-A0A2E9HTQ9-F1
#
_entry.id   AF-A0A2E9HTQ9-F1
#
_cell.length_a   1.000
_cell.length_b   1.000
_cell.length_c   1.000
_cell.angle_alpha   90.00
_cell.angle_beta   90.00
_cell.angle_gamma   90.00
#
_symmetry.space_group_name_H-M   'P 1'
#
loop_
_entity.id
_entity.type
_entity.pdbx_description
1 polymer ?
#
loop_
_entity_poly.entity_id
_entity_poly.type
_entity_poly.pdbx_seq_one_letter_code
_entity_poly.pdbx_strand_id
1 'polypeptide(L)'
;MTLFWIVTGTSAVLAAAALVLALLRGRRATGPAEAYDLEVYRDQLREVDADAARGKIAPEEAERLRIEISRRLLGADAKMQTLGVRADQPRVLGYVLAAAITVLVVGGGFGLYTWIGAPGYVDAPLKTRLARAEEALKSRTSQEAMEARMPPGAAPDASAEYLQLVERLRGAVAQRPEEMQGHVLLARSEAALGNFVAAYKAQAQIIKLKGDAATAQDYTDLADMMILAAGGYVSPQAQMVLEQALSRDPDNGVARYYGGLMMAQVGRPDVGYRMWNKLLRESAADDPWVGPITDQIEDLAFLAGEQNFQMPTLTSAAPGPSQADVAAAADLTPEERQQMIRGMVGQLSDRLAEEGGPVEDWARLISSLGILGDTDKASAIYAEAQTVFGGSPKALALLQGAAQQAGIVD
;
A
#
# COMPACT_ATOMS: atom_id res chain seq x y z
N MET A 1 18.81 21.09 8.74
CA MET A 1 17.82 21.81 9.57
C MET A 1 17.81 23.33 9.37
N THR A 2 18.90 24.07 9.59
CA THR A 2 18.92 25.54 9.41
C THR A 2 18.60 25.98 7.98
N LEU A 3 19.12 25.25 6.98
CA LEU A 3 18.89 25.54 5.57
C LEU A 3 17.41 25.46 5.17
N PHE A 4 16.68 24.44 5.65
CA PHE A 4 15.25 24.28 5.36
C PHE A 4 14.45 25.52 5.79
N TRP A 5 14.61 25.94 7.05
CA TRP A 5 13.90 27.10 7.59
C TRP A 5 14.26 28.41 6.89
N ILE A 6 15.52 28.57 6.49
CA ILE A 6 15.97 29.73 5.71
C ILE A 6 15.27 29.73 4.35
N VAL A 7 15.27 28.61 3.62
CA VAL A 7 14.70 28.52 2.28
C VAL A 7 13.18 28.70 2.30
N THR A 8 12.47 27.96 3.15
CA THR A 8 11.01 28.02 3.22
C THR A 8 10.53 29.35 3.81
N GLY A 9 11.19 29.85 4.85
CA GLY A 9 10.91 31.17 5.43
C GLY A 9 11.12 32.30 4.42
N THR A 10 12.25 32.29 3.70
CA THR A 10 12.52 33.27 2.64
C THR A 10 11.48 33.18 1.52
N SER A 11 11.12 31.97 1.11
CA SER A 11 10.09 31.75 0.06
C SER A 11 8.72 32.28 0.49
N ALA A 12 8.31 32.04 1.74
CA ALA A 12 7.05 32.55 2.29
C ALA A 12 7.05 34.09 2.36
N VAL A 13 8.16 34.70 2.78
CA VAL A 13 8.31 36.16 2.81
C VAL A 13 8.27 36.75 1.41
N LEU A 14 8.95 36.14 0.43
CA LEU A 14 8.93 36.58 -0.97
C LEU A 14 7.52 36.47 -1.58
N ALA A 15 6.80 35.39 -1.30
CA ALA A 15 5.42 35.21 -1.73
C ALA A 15 4.48 36.26 -1.10
N ALA A 16 4.58 36.48 0.20
CA ALA A 16 3.83 37.53 0.89
C ALA A 16 4.16 38.93 0.33
N ALA A 17 5.43 39.22 0.10
CA ALA A 17 5.87 40.48 -0.50
C ALA A 17 5.29 40.69 -1.91
N ALA A 18 5.28 39.65 -2.76
CA ALA A 18 4.68 39.72 -4.09
C ALA A 18 3.17 40.01 -4.03
N LEU A 19 2.43 39.34 -3.13
CA LEU A 19 0.99 39.56 -2.92
C LEU A 19 0.72 40.98 -2.40
N VAL A 20 1.51 41.46 -1.43
CA VAL A 20 1.42 42.82 -0.90
C VAL A 20 1.74 43.84 -1.99
N LEU A 21 2.78 43.62 -2.79
CA LEU A 21 3.11 44.50 -3.92
C LEU A 21 2.00 44.54 -4.96
N ALA A 22 1.38 43.41 -5.29
CA ALA A 22 0.24 43.36 -6.21
C ALA A 22 -0.96 44.15 -5.66
N LEU A 23 -1.30 43.96 -4.38
CA LEU A 23 -2.37 44.68 -3.69
C LEU A 23 -2.12 46.20 -3.68
N LEU A 24 -0.88 46.62 -3.41
CA LEU A 24 -0.50 48.02 -3.36
C LEU A 24 -0.38 48.65 -4.75
N ARG A 25 0.01 47.88 -5.78
CA ARG A 25 0.09 48.34 -7.19
C ARG A 25 -1.28 48.46 -7.86
N GLY A 26 -2.25 47.61 -7.49
CA GLY A 26 -3.64 47.70 -7.96
C GLY A 26 -4.34 49.03 -7.63
N ARG A 27 -3.70 49.91 -6.85
CA ARG A 27 -4.13 51.31 -6.62
C ARG A 27 -3.79 52.28 -7.76
N ARG A 28 -2.96 51.91 -8.74
CA ARG A 28 -2.61 52.82 -9.85
C ARG A 28 -3.35 52.42 -11.14
N ALA A 29 -4.24 53.34 -11.53
CA ALA A 29 -4.70 53.62 -12.89
C ALA A 29 -5.86 52.79 -13.47
N THR A 30 -7.06 53.06 -12.97
CA THR A 30 -8.13 53.65 -13.81
C THR A 30 -8.90 54.62 -12.92
N GLY A 31 -8.65 55.92 -13.06
CA GLY A 31 -9.57 56.91 -12.50
C GLY A 31 -10.98 56.67 -13.05
N PRO A 32 -12.05 57.14 -12.38
CA PRO A 32 -13.40 56.97 -12.91
C PRO A 32 -13.48 57.53 -14.33
N ALA A 33 -14.11 56.81 -15.26
CA ALA A 33 -14.27 57.23 -16.66
C ALA A 33 -14.82 58.66 -16.79
N GLU A 34 -15.64 59.08 -15.82
CA GLU A 34 -16.22 60.43 -15.74
C GLU A 34 -15.19 61.56 -15.53
N ALA A 35 -14.01 61.27 -14.96
CA ALA A 35 -12.93 62.25 -14.84
C ALA A 35 -12.25 62.53 -16.20
N TYR A 36 -12.21 61.53 -17.09
CA TYR A 36 -11.72 61.67 -18.45
C TYR A 36 -12.73 62.45 -19.31
N ASP A 37 -14.03 62.15 -19.16
CA ASP A 37 -15.11 62.86 -19.86
C ASP A 37 -15.11 64.37 -19.56
N LEU A 38 -14.77 64.77 -18.33
CA LEU A 38 -14.69 66.18 -17.93
C LEU A 38 -13.61 66.96 -18.69
N GLU A 39 -12.45 66.36 -18.91
CA GLU A 39 -11.37 66.97 -19.71
C GLU A 39 -11.77 67.06 -21.19
N VAL A 40 -12.40 66.01 -21.72
CA VAL A 40 -12.90 65.97 -23.10
C VAL A 40 -13.96 67.05 -23.34
N TYR A 41 -14.92 67.23 -22.44
CA TYR A 41 -15.95 68.28 -22.60
C TYR A 41 -15.37 69.70 -22.52
N ARG A 42 -14.32 69.91 -21.71
CA ARG A 42 -13.60 71.20 -21.65
C ARG A 42 -12.88 71.51 -22.96
N ASP A 43 -12.25 70.49 -23.55
CA ASP A 43 -11.58 70.65 -24.85
C ASP A 43 -12.57 70.85 -25.99
N GLN A 44 -13.72 70.15 -25.99
CA GLN A 44 -14.80 70.38 -26.95
C GLN A 44 -15.35 71.81 -26.88
N LEU A 45 -15.48 72.38 -25.68
CA LEU A 45 -15.87 73.79 -25.51
C LEU A 45 -14.86 74.74 -26.15
N ARG A 46 -13.55 74.51 -25.92
CA ARG A 46 -12.47 75.29 -26.54
C ARG A 46 -12.43 75.16 -28.06
N GLU A 47 -12.77 74.00 -28.59
CA GLU A 47 -12.82 73.75 -30.03
C GLU A 47 -13.99 74.49 -30.68
N VAL A 48 -15.18 74.45 -30.06
CA VAL A 48 -16.36 75.23 -30.49
C VAL A 48 -16.06 76.74 -30.43
N ASP A 49 -15.38 77.20 -29.38
CA ASP A 49 -14.86 78.57 -29.27
C ASP A 49 -13.99 78.97 -30.46
N ALA A 50 -13.00 78.12 -30.78
CA ALA A 50 -12.05 78.38 -31.85
C ALA A 50 -12.68 78.32 -33.24
N ASP A 51 -13.63 77.41 -33.49
CA ASP A 51 -14.32 77.30 -34.78
C ASP A 51 -15.33 78.41 -35.02
N ALA A 52 -16.00 78.90 -33.98
CA ALA A 52 -16.84 80.09 -34.05
C ALA A 52 -16.00 81.34 -34.38
N ALA A 53 -14.84 81.51 -33.71
CA ALA A 53 -13.92 82.63 -33.98
C ALA A 53 -13.35 82.61 -35.41
N ARG A 54 -13.22 81.42 -36.01
CA ARG A 54 -12.77 81.22 -37.40
C ARG A 54 -13.89 81.32 -38.44
N GLY A 55 -15.14 81.53 -38.02
CA GLY A 55 -16.30 81.62 -38.91
C GLY A 55 -16.69 80.31 -39.58
N LYS A 56 -16.23 79.15 -39.07
CA LYS A 56 -16.54 77.83 -39.64
C LYS A 56 -17.94 77.33 -39.29
N ILE A 57 -18.51 77.86 -38.21
CA ILE A 57 -19.85 77.56 -37.72
C ILE A 57 -20.62 78.86 -37.52
N ALA A 58 -21.93 78.83 -37.76
CA ALA A 58 -22.78 80.01 -37.56
C ALA A 58 -22.82 80.37 -36.07
N PRO A 59 -22.90 81.67 -35.70
CA PRO A 59 -22.88 82.10 -34.31
C PRO A 59 -24.03 81.53 -33.48
N GLU A 60 -25.21 81.38 -34.08
CA GLU A 60 -26.39 80.76 -33.45
C GLU A 60 -26.17 79.26 -33.17
N GLU A 61 -25.44 78.58 -34.05
CA GLU A 61 -25.12 77.16 -33.91
C GLU A 61 -24.03 76.93 -32.86
N ALA A 62 -23.04 77.83 -32.77
CA ALA A 62 -22.01 77.83 -31.74
C ALA A 62 -22.60 78.02 -30.32
N GLU A 63 -23.52 78.98 -30.15
CA GLU A 63 -24.25 79.18 -28.89
C GLU A 63 -24.99 77.92 -28.45
N ARG A 64 -25.69 77.26 -29.39
CA ARG A 64 -26.43 76.03 -29.10
C ARG A 64 -25.51 74.89 -28.65
N LEU A 65 -24.38 74.69 -29.34
CA LEU A 65 -23.38 73.69 -29.00
C LEU A 65 -22.75 73.96 -27.62
N ARG A 66 -22.42 75.22 -27.31
CA ARG A 66 -21.90 75.60 -25.98
C ARG A 66 -22.87 75.26 -24.86
N ILE A 67 -24.16 75.55 -25.03
CA ILE A 67 -25.18 75.27 -24.01
C ILE A 67 -25.31 73.76 -23.79
N GLU A 68 -25.30 72.97 -24.87
CA GLU A 68 -25.40 71.52 -24.77
C GLU A 68 -24.17 70.89 -24.12
N ILE A 69 -22.95 71.28 -24.55
CA ILE A 69 -21.70 70.77 -23.97
C ILE A 69 -21.55 71.22 -22.52
N SER A 70 -21.88 72.48 -22.20
CA SER A 70 -21.85 72.99 -20.81
C SER A 70 -22.85 72.26 -19.91
N ARG A 71 -24.04 71.92 -20.42
CA ARG A 71 -25.02 71.10 -19.68
C ARG A 71 -24.50 69.69 -19.43
N ARG A 72 -23.85 69.07 -20.42
CA ARG A 72 -23.22 67.74 -20.26
C ARG A 72 -22.06 67.78 -19.28
N LEU A 73 -21.24 68.83 -19.32
CA LEU A 73 -20.15 69.07 -18.36
C LEU A 73 -20.66 69.21 -16.93
N LEU A 74 -21.69 70.03 -16.71
CA LEU A 74 -22.33 70.17 -15.39
C LEU A 74 -23.00 68.88 -14.91
N GLY A 75 -23.58 68.11 -15.83
CA GLY A 75 -24.15 66.79 -15.53
C GLY A 75 -23.08 65.77 -15.12
N ALA A 76 -21.92 65.77 -15.78
CA ALA A 76 -20.78 64.94 -15.41
C ALA A 76 -20.16 65.37 -14.08
N ASP A 77 -20.02 66.69 -13.82
CA ASP A 77 -19.52 67.22 -12.56
C ASP A 77 -20.46 66.90 -11.38
N ALA A 78 -21.77 67.05 -11.58
CA ALA A 78 -22.78 66.69 -10.59
C ALA A 78 -22.77 65.17 -10.30
N LYS A 79 -22.62 64.32 -11.32
CA LYS A 79 -22.45 62.88 -11.14
C LYS A 79 -21.20 62.56 -10.33
N MET A 80 -20.07 63.21 -10.63
CA MET A 80 -18.82 63.07 -9.88
C MET A 80 -18.96 63.47 -8.40
N GLN A 81 -19.72 64.54 -8.11
CA GLN A 81 -20.03 64.97 -6.75
C GLN A 81 -20.99 64.00 -6.03
N THR A 82 -22.03 63.48 -6.71
CA THR A 82 -22.97 62.51 -6.13
C THR A 82 -22.37 61.13 -5.89
N LEU A 83 -21.43 60.70 -6.75
CA LEU A 83 -20.67 59.46 -6.58
C LEU A 83 -19.70 59.52 -5.40
N GLY A 84 -19.58 60.67 -4.73
CA GLY A 84 -18.83 60.79 -3.49
C GLY A 84 -17.42 60.25 -3.65
N VAL A 85 -16.73 60.64 -4.72
CA VAL A 85 -15.34 60.24 -5.00
C VAL A 85 -14.42 60.93 -3.98
N ARG A 86 -14.51 60.50 -2.72
CA ARG A 86 -13.35 60.34 -1.85
C ARG A 86 -12.52 59.22 -2.49
N ALA A 87 -11.72 59.61 -3.47
CA ALA A 87 -10.85 58.75 -4.27
C ALA A 87 -9.72 58.05 -3.47
N ASP A 88 -9.81 57.98 -2.15
CA ASP A 88 -8.84 57.27 -1.31
C ASP A 88 -9.58 56.17 -0.56
N GLN A 89 -9.53 54.95 -1.10
CA GLN A 89 -9.77 53.75 -0.32
C GLN A 89 -8.88 53.86 0.94
N PRO A 90 -9.43 53.77 2.17
CA PRO A 90 -8.71 54.16 3.38
C PRO A 90 -7.38 53.42 3.44
N ARG A 91 -6.27 54.18 3.42
CA ARG A 91 -4.91 53.62 3.35
C ARG A 91 -4.68 52.57 4.44
N VAL A 92 -5.28 52.81 5.61
CA VAL A 92 -5.34 51.93 6.78
C VAL A 92 -5.87 50.55 6.42
N LEU A 93 -6.99 50.44 5.68
CA LEU A 93 -7.57 49.14 5.30
C LEU A 93 -6.63 48.34 4.39
N GLY A 94 -5.93 49.00 3.47
CA GLY A 94 -4.92 48.35 2.63
C GLY A 94 -3.72 47.83 3.42
N TYR A 95 -3.25 48.59 4.42
CA TYR A 95 -2.19 48.13 5.32
C TYR A 95 -2.65 46.98 6.24
N VAL A 96 -3.89 47.04 6.75
CA VAL A 96 -4.49 45.96 7.54
C VAL A 96 -4.59 44.69 6.71
N LEU A 97 -5.04 44.78 5.46
CA LEU A 97 -5.14 43.63 4.57
C LEU A 97 -3.76 43.07 4.19
N ALA A 98 -2.78 43.94 3.91
CA ALA A 98 -1.40 43.52 3.66
C ALA A 98 -0.77 42.81 4.87
N ALA A 99 -1.01 43.33 6.08
CA ALA A 99 -0.57 42.69 7.32
C ALA A 99 -1.27 41.34 7.54
N ALA A 100 -2.59 41.27 7.32
CA ALA A 100 -3.36 40.04 7.44
C ALA A 100 -2.85 38.97 6.45
N ILE A 101 -2.59 39.32 5.19
CA ILE A 101 -2.00 38.41 4.19
C ILE A 101 -0.63 37.92 4.65
N THR A 102 0.22 38.82 5.14
CA THR A 102 1.58 38.44 5.59
C THR A 102 1.52 37.49 6.77
N VAL A 103 0.68 37.77 7.77
CA VAL A 103 0.46 36.91 8.93
C VAL A 103 -0.12 35.56 8.50
N LEU A 104 -1.09 35.55 7.59
CA LEU A 104 -1.71 34.32 7.12
C LEU A 104 -0.73 33.45 6.32
N VAL A 105 0.08 34.04 5.44
CA VAL A 105 1.05 33.29 4.63
C VAL A 105 2.22 32.80 5.48
N VAL A 106 2.88 33.69 6.22
CA VAL A 106 4.08 33.34 6.98
C VAL A 106 3.71 32.62 8.28
N GLY A 107 2.83 33.22 9.08
CA GLY A 107 2.38 32.66 10.35
C GLY A 107 1.49 31.43 10.16
N GLY A 108 0.55 31.47 9.22
CA GLY A 108 -0.27 30.31 8.89
C GLY A 108 0.55 29.18 8.25
N GLY A 109 1.49 29.49 7.35
CA GLY A 109 2.41 28.49 6.80
C GLY A 109 3.28 27.83 7.87
N PHE A 110 3.84 28.62 8.79
CA PHE A 110 4.57 28.10 9.94
C PHE A 110 3.68 27.23 10.85
N GLY A 111 2.48 27.71 11.19
CA GLY A 111 1.52 26.98 12.03
C GLY A 111 1.09 25.65 11.41
N LEU A 112 0.76 25.63 10.12
CA LEU A 112 0.43 24.42 9.38
C LEU A 112 1.60 23.44 9.36
N TYR A 113 2.83 23.92 9.13
CA TYR A 113 4.00 23.06 9.18
C TYR A 113 4.25 22.48 10.57
N THR A 114 4.02 23.24 11.64
CA THR A 114 4.12 22.70 13.01
C THR A 114 3.02 21.70 13.34
N TRP A 115 1.88 21.77 12.67
CA TRP A 115 0.75 20.88 12.92
C TRP A 115 0.81 19.59 12.09
N ILE A 116 1.15 19.68 10.80
CA ILE A 116 1.11 18.56 9.84
C ILE A 116 2.52 18.07 9.50
N GLY A 117 3.52 18.94 9.58
CA GLY A 117 4.91 18.61 9.25
C GLY A 117 5.61 17.81 10.34
N ALA A 118 6.90 17.58 10.14
CA ALA A 118 7.77 16.88 11.08
C ALA A 118 8.89 17.81 11.61
N PRO A 119 8.60 18.74 12.54
CA PRO A 119 9.63 19.54 13.18
C PRO A 119 10.69 18.65 13.84
N GLY A 120 11.96 18.97 13.63
CA GLY A 120 13.09 18.21 14.19
C GLY A 120 13.56 17.03 13.33
N TYR A 121 12.87 16.69 12.24
CA TYR A 121 13.33 15.65 11.33
C TYR A 121 14.62 16.09 10.61
N VAL A 122 15.69 15.32 10.76
CA VAL A 122 16.99 15.63 10.16
C VAL A 122 17.11 15.07 8.75
N ASP A 123 17.90 15.73 7.91
CA ASP A 123 18.22 15.25 6.58
C ASP A 123 18.86 13.85 6.67
N ALA A 124 18.34 12.89 5.88
CA ALA A 124 18.77 11.49 5.90
C ALA A 124 19.30 11.05 4.51
N PRO A 125 20.48 11.54 4.08
CA PRO A 125 21.06 11.15 2.81
C PRO A 125 21.35 9.64 2.79
N LEU A 126 21.38 9.05 1.58
CA LEU A 126 21.49 7.60 1.39
C LEU A 126 22.66 6.97 2.17
N LYS A 127 23.84 7.59 2.14
CA LYS A 127 25.03 7.13 2.88
C LYS A 127 24.77 7.01 4.38
N THR A 128 24.10 8.01 4.97
CA THR A 128 23.76 8.00 6.40
C THR A 128 22.71 6.94 6.71
N ARG A 129 21.73 6.72 5.83
CA ARG A 129 20.74 5.65 5.99
C ARG A 129 21.39 4.26 5.97
N LEU A 130 22.31 4.02 5.04
CA LEU A 130 23.06 2.76 4.96
C LEU A 130 23.92 2.52 6.21
N ALA A 131 24.62 3.55 6.69
CA ALA A 131 25.42 3.44 7.92
C ALA A 131 24.54 3.15 9.16
N ARG A 132 23.36 3.79 9.27
CA ARG A 132 22.39 3.49 10.33
C ARG A 132 21.85 2.06 10.24
N ALA A 133 21.58 1.57 9.04
CA ALA A 133 21.12 0.21 8.83
C ALA A 133 22.18 -0.84 9.20
N GLU A 134 23.45 -0.57 8.87
CA GLU A 134 24.57 -1.42 9.29
C GLU A 134 24.72 -1.45 10.81
N GLU A 135 24.62 -0.30 11.46
CA GLU A 135 24.64 -0.22 12.92
C GLU A 135 23.43 -0.96 13.53
N ALA A 136 22.23 -0.78 12.97
CA ALA A 136 21.02 -1.47 13.41
C ALA A 136 21.17 -2.98 13.30
N LEU A 137 21.77 -3.50 12.22
CA LEU A 137 22.05 -4.92 12.04
C LEU A 137 23.01 -5.48 13.11
N LYS A 138 24.05 -4.72 13.46
CA LYS A 138 25.06 -5.09 14.47
C LYS A 138 24.54 -5.01 15.91
N SER A 139 23.68 -4.02 16.19
CA SER A 139 23.13 -3.73 17.51
C SER A 139 21.77 -4.40 17.78
N ARG A 140 21.39 -5.39 16.96
CA ARG A 140 20.14 -6.13 17.14
C ARG A 140 20.05 -6.77 18.52
N THR A 141 18.87 -6.69 19.11
CA THR A 141 18.61 -7.25 20.45
C THR A 141 18.52 -8.77 20.34
N SER A 142 19.09 -9.49 21.32
CA SER A 142 19.00 -10.95 21.38
C SER A 142 17.56 -11.43 21.56
N GLN A 143 17.28 -12.67 21.13
CA GLN A 143 16.00 -13.37 21.33
C GLN A 143 15.47 -13.23 22.76
N GLU A 144 16.24 -13.68 23.76
CA GLU A 144 15.83 -13.68 25.18
C GLU A 144 15.49 -12.27 25.69
N ALA A 145 16.29 -11.27 25.33
CA ALA A 145 16.03 -9.89 25.72
C ALA A 145 14.79 -9.29 25.04
N MET A 146 14.40 -9.77 23.87
CA MET A 146 13.13 -9.38 23.23
C MET A 146 11.96 -10.10 23.88
N GLU A 147 12.05 -11.41 24.12
CA GLU A 147 11.04 -12.20 24.82
C GLU A 147 10.74 -11.63 26.22
N ALA A 148 11.78 -11.23 26.97
CA ALA A 148 11.62 -10.63 28.30
C ALA A 148 10.90 -9.27 28.29
N ARG A 149 10.85 -8.59 27.14
CA ARG A 149 10.11 -7.32 26.97
C ARG A 149 8.66 -7.54 26.53
N MET A 150 8.31 -8.75 26.12
CA MET A 150 6.95 -9.05 25.69
C MET A 150 6.00 -8.97 26.88
N PRO A 151 4.82 -8.33 26.72
CA PRO A 151 3.80 -8.40 27.74
C PRO A 151 3.38 -9.86 27.95
N PRO A 152 2.92 -10.25 29.16
CA PRO A 152 2.32 -11.55 29.37
C PRO A 152 1.23 -11.77 28.31
N GLY A 153 1.28 -12.92 27.63
CA GLY A 153 0.26 -13.28 26.65
C GLY A 153 -1.13 -13.26 27.27
N ALA A 154 -2.14 -12.98 26.45
CA ALA A 154 -3.53 -13.15 26.87
C ALA A 154 -3.75 -14.60 27.32
N ALA A 155 -4.68 -14.80 28.26
CA ALA A 155 -5.06 -16.15 28.65
C ALA A 155 -5.52 -16.92 27.40
N PRO A 156 -5.01 -18.14 27.16
CA PRO A 156 -5.37 -18.89 25.96
C PRO A 156 -6.87 -19.16 25.95
N ASP A 157 -7.49 -18.95 24.79
CA ASP A 157 -8.89 -19.32 24.55
C ASP A 157 -8.96 -20.83 24.31
N ALA A 158 -8.88 -21.58 25.41
CA ALA A 158 -8.83 -23.04 25.40
C ALA A 158 -9.66 -23.61 26.55
N SER A 159 -10.26 -24.79 26.32
CA SER A 159 -11.03 -25.48 27.36
C SER A 159 -10.15 -25.91 28.54
N ALA A 160 -10.74 -25.97 29.73
CA ALA A 160 -10.02 -26.42 30.93
C ALA A 160 -9.48 -27.84 30.78
N GLU A 161 -10.19 -28.71 30.06
CA GLU A 161 -9.76 -30.07 29.75
C GLU A 161 -8.51 -30.09 28.87
N TYR A 162 -8.44 -29.21 27.87
CA TYR A 162 -7.28 -29.10 26.99
C TYR A 162 -6.07 -28.57 27.76
N LEU A 163 -6.24 -27.56 28.62
CA LEU A 163 -5.16 -27.07 29.49
C LEU A 163 -4.61 -28.17 30.41
N GLN A 164 -5.48 -28.99 31.00
CA GLN A 164 -5.06 -30.15 31.80
C GLN A 164 -4.39 -31.25 30.97
N LEU A 165 -4.79 -31.42 29.71
CA LEU A 165 -4.14 -32.35 28.79
C LEU A 165 -2.71 -31.90 28.47
N VAL A 166 -2.52 -30.62 28.15
CA VAL A 166 -1.19 -30.05 27.87
C VAL A 166 -0.30 -30.11 29.12
N GLU A 167 -0.84 -29.88 30.31
CA GLU A 167 -0.07 -30.02 31.55
C GLU A 167 0.40 -31.46 31.79
N ARG A 168 -0.48 -32.45 31.56
CA ARG A 168 -0.08 -33.87 31.60
C ARG A 168 0.97 -34.21 30.54
N LEU A 169 0.85 -33.63 29.35
CA LEU A 169 1.82 -33.81 28.28
C LEU A 169 3.21 -33.25 28.66
N ARG A 170 3.28 -32.06 29.29
CA ARG A 170 4.54 -31.52 29.82
C ARG A 170 5.22 -32.49 30.79
N GLY A 171 4.45 -33.03 31.73
CA GLY A 171 4.94 -34.02 32.69
C GLY A 171 5.43 -35.31 32.03
N ALA A 172 4.70 -35.82 31.04
CA ALA A 172 5.07 -37.03 30.30
C ALA A 172 6.36 -36.83 29.49
N VAL A 173 6.49 -35.72 28.78
CA VAL A 173 7.70 -35.38 28.00
C VAL A 173 8.91 -35.18 28.91
N ALA A 174 8.72 -34.57 30.09
CA ALA A 174 9.80 -34.40 31.07
C ALA A 174 10.34 -35.75 31.60
N GLN A 175 9.48 -36.77 31.72
CA GLN A 175 9.89 -38.12 32.13
C GLN A 175 10.56 -38.91 31.00
N ARG A 176 10.27 -38.56 29.74
CA ARG A 176 10.78 -39.25 28.54
C ARG A 176 11.35 -38.24 27.52
N PRO A 177 12.47 -37.58 27.85
CA PRO A 177 13.00 -36.50 27.02
C PRO A 177 13.56 -36.97 25.67
N GLU A 178 13.79 -38.27 25.47
CA GLU A 178 14.29 -38.83 24.21
C GLU A 178 13.16 -39.26 23.26
N GLU A 179 11.89 -39.17 23.70
CA GLU A 179 10.73 -39.59 22.90
C GLU A 179 10.30 -38.47 21.93
N MET A 180 10.63 -38.62 20.64
CA MET A 180 10.36 -37.60 19.60
C MET A 180 8.88 -37.22 19.50
N GLN A 181 7.98 -38.20 19.55
CA GLN A 181 6.54 -37.97 19.42
C GLN A 181 5.99 -37.05 20.52
N GLY A 182 6.54 -37.17 21.74
CA GLY A 182 6.18 -36.32 22.86
C GLY A 182 6.52 -34.85 22.57
N HIS A 183 7.72 -34.57 22.06
CA HIS A 183 8.13 -33.21 21.70
C HIS A 183 7.32 -32.64 20.53
N VAL A 184 6.97 -33.46 19.52
CA VAL A 184 6.11 -33.03 18.39
C VAL A 184 4.75 -32.58 18.90
N LEU A 185 4.11 -33.37 19.76
CA LEU A 185 2.82 -33.02 20.33
C LEU A 185 2.93 -31.78 21.23
N LEU A 186 4.01 -31.67 22.01
CA LEU A 186 4.22 -30.54 22.91
C LEU A 186 4.44 -29.24 22.13
N ALA A 187 5.29 -29.24 21.10
CA ALA A 187 5.55 -28.07 20.28
C ALA A 187 4.26 -27.50 19.67
N ARG A 188 3.44 -28.37 19.07
CA ARG A 188 2.14 -27.99 18.48
C ARG A 188 1.15 -27.50 19.53
N SER A 189 1.06 -28.18 20.67
CA SER A 189 0.10 -27.83 21.71
C SER A 189 0.43 -26.50 22.37
N GLU A 190 1.72 -26.24 22.63
CA GLU A 190 2.19 -24.98 23.20
C GLU A 190 2.03 -23.82 22.22
N ALA A 191 2.32 -24.04 20.92
CA ALA A 191 2.08 -23.03 19.89
C ALA A 191 0.60 -22.67 19.79
N ALA A 192 -0.30 -23.66 19.85
CA ALA A 192 -1.75 -23.43 19.86
C ALA A 192 -2.24 -22.63 21.08
N LEU A 193 -1.54 -22.75 22.23
CA LEU A 193 -1.80 -21.94 23.43
C LEU A 193 -1.11 -20.56 23.40
N GLY A 194 -0.38 -20.22 22.34
CA GLY A 194 0.42 -18.99 22.27
C GLY A 194 1.68 -19.01 23.13
N ASN A 195 2.04 -20.15 23.73
CA ASN A 195 3.25 -20.31 24.53
C ASN A 195 4.46 -20.58 23.64
N PHE A 196 4.77 -19.64 22.75
CA PHE A 196 5.78 -19.83 21.70
C PHE A 196 7.17 -20.14 22.25
N VAL A 197 7.52 -19.64 23.44
CA VAL A 197 8.80 -19.97 24.11
C VAL A 197 8.90 -21.46 24.44
N ALA A 198 7.83 -22.05 24.96
CA ALA A 198 7.79 -23.48 25.24
C ALA A 198 7.75 -24.30 23.93
N ALA A 199 7.01 -23.80 22.94
CA ALA A 199 6.87 -24.43 21.63
C ALA A 199 8.23 -24.56 20.90
N TYR A 200 8.98 -23.46 20.76
CA TYR A 200 10.26 -23.50 20.05
C TYR A 200 11.30 -24.32 20.82
N LYS A 201 11.24 -24.37 22.16
CA LYS A 201 12.11 -25.25 22.96
C LYS A 201 11.85 -26.73 22.69
N ALA A 202 10.58 -27.13 22.56
CA ALA A 202 10.21 -28.49 22.16
C ALA A 202 10.64 -28.78 20.71
N GLN A 203 10.43 -27.84 19.79
CA GLN A 203 10.89 -27.95 18.39
C GLN A 203 12.41 -28.12 18.28
N ALA A 204 13.18 -27.40 19.11
CA ALA A 204 14.63 -27.55 19.17
C ALA A 204 15.05 -28.96 19.62
N GLN A 205 14.30 -29.60 20.51
CA GLN A 205 14.54 -31.02 20.87
C GLN A 205 14.22 -31.97 19.71
N ILE A 206 13.16 -31.70 18.93
CA ILE A 206 12.85 -32.50 17.72
C ILE A 206 14.02 -32.45 16.74
N ILE A 207 14.54 -31.26 16.45
CA ILE A 207 15.72 -31.10 15.58
C ILE A 207 16.93 -31.85 16.15
N LYS A 208 17.18 -31.73 17.46
CA LYS A 208 18.28 -32.44 18.13
C LYS A 208 18.16 -33.96 18.02
N LEU A 209 16.95 -34.51 18.21
CA LEU A 209 16.68 -35.95 18.12
C LEU A 209 16.74 -36.46 16.68
N LYS A 210 16.35 -35.65 15.69
CA LYS A 210 16.49 -35.96 14.26
C LYS A 210 17.95 -35.94 13.79
N GLY A 211 18.79 -35.09 14.38
CA GLY A 211 20.17 -34.90 13.95
C GLY A 211 20.25 -34.53 12.47
N ASP A 212 21.03 -35.28 11.69
CA ASP A 212 21.22 -35.03 10.25
C ASP A 212 19.94 -35.22 9.42
N ALA A 213 18.93 -35.91 9.95
CA ALA A 213 17.63 -36.07 9.30
C ALA A 213 16.71 -34.83 9.44
N ALA A 214 17.14 -33.78 10.15
CA ALA A 214 16.37 -32.56 10.29
C ALA A 214 16.24 -31.81 8.96
N THR A 215 14.99 -31.53 8.56
CA THR A 215 14.62 -30.93 7.28
C THR A 215 14.62 -29.40 7.33
N ALA A 216 14.59 -28.73 6.18
CA ALA A 216 14.42 -27.27 6.14
C ALA A 216 13.14 -26.82 6.87
N GLN A 217 12.05 -27.57 6.75
CA GLN A 217 10.79 -27.28 7.44
C GLN A 217 10.93 -27.29 8.97
N ASP A 218 11.71 -28.25 9.52
CA ASP A 218 11.93 -28.32 10.96
C ASP A 218 12.58 -27.04 11.50
N TYR A 219 13.54 -26.49 10.74
CA TYR A 219 14.20 -25.22 11.08
C TYR A 219 13.30 -24.01 10.85
N THR A 220 12.46 -23.99 9.81
CA THR A 220 11.52 -22.88 9.64
C THR A 220 10.44 -22.86 10.70
N ASP A 221 9.91 -24.01 11.12
CA ASP A 221 8.97 -24.09 12.24
C ASP A 221 9.63 -23.57 13.53
N LEU A 222 10.90 -23.91 13.77
CA LEU A 222 11.66 -23.39 14.91
C LEU A 222 11.80 -21.87 14.85
N ALA A 223 12.25 -21.34 13.71
CA ALA A 223 12.45 -19.90 13.52
C ALA A 223 11.14 -19.12 13.64
N ASP A 224 10.06 -19.64 13.03
CA ASP A 224 8.73 -19.05 13.07
C ASP A 224 8.23 -18.89 14.51
N MET A 225 8.32 -19.96 15.32
CA MET A 225 7.97 -19.91 16.73
C MET A 225 8.86 -18.95 17.54
N MET A 226 10.17 -18.87 17.23
CA MET A 226 11.05 -17.88 17.87
C MET A 226 10.63 -16.44 17.52
N ILE A 227 10.27 -16.18 16.27
CA ILE A 227 9.87 -14.86 15.81
C ILE A 227 8.53 -14.46 16.42
N LEU A 228 7.57 -15.39 16.52
CA LEU A 228 6.31 -15.19 17.22
C LEU A 228 6.51 -14.92 18.72
N ALA A 229 7.43 -15.65 19.37
CA ALA A 229 7.81 -15.42 20.77
C ALA A 229 8.41 -14.01 21.00
N ALA A 230 9.02 -13.42 19.96
CA ALA A 230 9.59 -12.07 19.98
C ALA A 230 8.66 -11.02 19.35
N GLY A 231 7.37 -11.32 19.18
CA GLY A 231 6.37 -10.37 18.66
C GLY A 231 6.59 -9.97 17.19
N GLY A 232 7.09 -10.89 16.36
CA GLY A 232 7.39 -10.66 14.95
C GLY A 232 8.81 -10.15 14.67
N TYR A 233 9.64 -9.96 15.70
CA TYR A 233 11.02 -9.52 15.54
C TYR A 233 11.96 -10.65 15.11
N VAL A 234 12.72 -10.46 14.02
CA VAL A 234 13.73 -11.43 13.56
C VAL A 234 15.04 -11.22 14.30
N SER A 235 15.19 -11.91 15.43
CA SER A 235 16.39 -11.85 16.27
C SER A 235 17.63 -12.44 15.58
N PRO A 236 18.86 -12.12 16.06
CA PRO A 236 20.07 -12.75 15.56
C PRO A 236 20.03 -14.29 15.66
N GLN A 237 19.46 -14.83 16.72
CA GLN A 237 19.32 -16.28 16.92
C GLN A 237 18.31 -16.88 15.92
N ALA A 238 17.16 -16.23 15.72
CA ALA A 238 16.18 -16.68 14.73
C ALA A 238 16.78 -16.64 13.31
N GLN A 239 17.57 -15.61 12.98
CA GLN A 239 18.30 -15.54 11.70
C GLN A 239 19.22 -16.75 11.52
N MET A 240 20.01 -17.12 12.53
CA MET A 240 20.89 -18.30 12.42
C MET A 240 20.11 -19.58 12.11
N VAL A 241 18.90 -19.71 12.67
CA VAL A 241 18.00 -20.85 12.39
C VAL A 241 17.44 -20.77 10.96
N LEU A 242 17.04 -19.58 10.49
CA LEU A 242 16.60 -19.37 9.10
C LEU A 242 17.71 -19.68 8.09
N GLU A 243 18.96 -19.35 8.41
CA GLU A 243 20.12 -19.70 7.59
C GLU A 243 20.31 -21.23 7.50
N GLN A 244 20.03 -21.96 8.58
CA GLN A 244 20.03 -23.43 8.57
C GLN A 244 18.92 -24.00 7.67
N ALA A 245 17.72 -23.40 7.68
CA ALA A 245 16.66 -23.75 6.73
C ALA A 245 17.10 -23.49 5.27
N LEU A 246 17.58 -22.28 4.97
CA LEU A 246 18.01 -21.88 3.61
C LEU A 246 19.21 -22.70 3.09
N SER A 247 20.09 -23.15 3.98
CA SER A 247 21.20 -24.04 3.58
C SER A 247 20.74 -25.42 3.12
N ARG A 248 19.57 -25.86 3.58
CA ARG A 248 18.95 -27.15 3.23
C ARG A 248 18.00 -27.02 2.05
N ASP A 249 17.24 -25.94 2.03
CA ASP A 249 16.31 -25.59 0.96
C ASP A 249 16.42 -24.08 0.66
N PRO A 250 17.20 -23.71 -0.37
CA PRO A 250 17.33 -22.32 -0.77
C PRO A 250 16.02 -21.70 -1.27
N ASP A 251 15.04 -22.51 -1.67
CA ASP A 251 13.73 -22.11 -2.21
C ASP A 251 12.62 -22.01 -1.14
N ASN A 252 12.95 -22.29 0.13
CA ASN A 252 11.98 -22.23 1.22
C ASN A 252 11.33 -20.85 1.37
N GLY A 253 10.02 -20.76 1.08
CA GLY A 253 9.27 -19.50 1.05
C GLY A 253 9.19 -18.79 2.41
N VAL A 254 8.96 -19.52 3.49
CA VAL A 254 8.88 -18.96 4.86
C VAL A 254 10.22 -18.34 5.27
N ALA A 255 11.34 -19.02 4.98
CA ALA A 255 12.65 -18.49 5.32
C ALA A 255 13.01 -17.24 4.51
N ARG A 256 12.63 -17.23 3.21
CA ARG A 256 12.79 -16.05 2.34
C ARG A 256 11.93 -14.88 2.78
N TYR A 257 10.69 -15.14 3.19
CA TYR A 257 9.79 -14.14 3.75
C TYR A 257 10.42 -13.46 4.96
N TYR A 258 10.91 -14.24 5.93
CA TYR A 258 11.53 -13.70 7.14
C TYR A 258 12.86 -12.99 6.86
N GLY A 259 13.62 -13.43 5.85
CA GLY A 259 14.79 -12.69 5.37
C GLY A 259 14.43 -11.28 4.88
N GLY A 260 13.34 -11.15 4.11
CA GLY A 260 12.83 -9.84 3.67
C GLY A 260 12.33 -8.99 4.83
N LEU A 261 11.58 -9.59 5.77
CA LEU A 261 11.09 -8.92 6.98
C LEU A 261 12.24 -8.37 7.83
N MET A 262 13.28 -9.16 8.05
CA MET A 262 14.48 -8.74 8.78
C MET A 262 15.11 -7.50 8.11
N MET A 263 15.23 -7.51 6.78
CA MET A 263 15.80 -6.38 6.05
C MET A 263 14.95 -5.12 6.17
N ALA A 264 13.63 -5.24 6.17
CA ALA A 264 12.73 -4.12 6.48
C ALA A 264 12.97 -3.60 7.92
N GLN A 265 13.05 -4.50 8.91
CA GLN A 265 13.26 -4.16 10.33
C GLN A 265 14.59 -3.43 10.60
N VAL A 266 15.66 -3.75 9.86
CA VAL A 266 16.97 -3.07 10.00
C VAL A 266 17.12 -1.84 9.11
N GLY A 267 16.05 -1.37 8.47
CA GLY A 267 16.09 -0.16 7.64
C GLY A 267 16.75 -0.36 6.27
N ARG A 268 16.67 -1.57 5.70
CA ARG A 268 17.05 -1.92 4.33
C ARG A 268 15.82 -2.26 3.48
N PRO A 269 14.89 -1.30 3.27
CA PRO A 269 13.70 -1.51 2.45
C PRO A 269 14.08 -1.88 1.01
N ASP A 270 15.22 -1.39 0.51
CA ASP A 270 15.74 -1.75 -0.81
C ASP A 270 16.02 -3.24 -0.96
N VAL A 271 16.55 -3.90 0.07
CA VAL A 271 16.81 -5.34 0.04
C VAL A 271 15.54 -6.13 0.34
N GLY A 272 14.79 -5.71 1.36
CA GLY A 272 13.52 -6.35 1.72
C GLY A 272 12.55 -6.39 0.55
N TYR A 273 12.37 -5.26 -0.14
CA TYR A 273 11.55 -5.16 -1.34
C TYR A 273 12.00 -6.13 -2.43
N ARG A 274 13.30 -6.17 -2.76
CA ARG A 274 13.82 -7.08 -3.81
C ARG A 274 13.58 -8.55 -3.45
N MET A 275 13.76 -8.91 -2.17
CA MET A 275 13.51 -10.28 -1.69
C MET A 275 12.03 -10.65 -1.81
N TRP A 276 11.13 -9.79 -1.30
CA TRP A 276 9.70 -10.04 -1.34
C TRP A 276 9.11 -9.97 -2.75
N ASN A 277 9.51 -9.03 -3.58
CA ASN A 277 9.07 -8.96 -4.98
C ASN A 277 9.51 -10.19 -5.79
N LYS A 278 10.72 -10.72 -5.53
CA LYS A 278 11.14 -11.98 -6.12
C LYS A 278 10.27 -13.13 -5.62
N LEU A 279 10.10 -13.24 -4.30
CA LEU A 279 9.29 -14.30 -3.69
C LEU A 279 7.86 -14.30 -4.23
N LEU A 280 7.16 -13.16 -4.26
CA LEU A 280 5.80 -13.06 -4.79
C LEU A 280 5.67 -13.53 -6.24
N ARG A 281 6.67 -13.26 -7.09
CA ARG A 281 6.67 -13.72 -8.49
C ARG A 281 6.80 -15.23 -8.64
N GLU A 282 7.32 -15.88 -7.61
CA GLU A 282 7.51 -17.33 -7.51
C GLU A 282 6.41 -17.99 -6.67
N SER A 283 5.48 -17.22 -6.11
CA SER A 283 4.46 -17.71 -5.15
C SER A 283 3.14 -18.07 -5.83
N ALA A 284 2.46 -19.08 -5.26
CA ALA A 284 1.05 -19.30 -5.45
C ALA A 284 0.21 -18.31 -4.64
N ALA A 285 -1.00 -17.98 -5.10
CA ALA A 285 -1.86 -17.00 -4.42
C ALA A 285 -2.24 -17.37 -2.97
N ASP A 286 -2.22 -18.66 -2.62
CA ASP A 286 -2.57 -19.21 -1.31
C ASP A 286 -1.36 -19.49 -0.41
N ASP A 287 -0.14 -19.17 -0.87
CA ASP A 287 1.07 -19.34 -0.05
C ASP A 287 0.98 -18.49 1.23
N PRO A 288 1.36 -19.02 2.41
CA PRO A 288 1.15 -18.36 3.71
C PRO A 288 1.78 -16.96 3.86
N TRP A 289 2.83 -16.68 3.10
CA TRP A 289 3.54 -15.39 3.14
C TRP A 289 2.96 -14.34 2.18
N VAL A 290 2.08 -14.71 1.24
CA VAL A 290 1.56 -13.79 0.24
C VAL A 290 0.80 -12.65 0.88
N GLY A 291 -0.23 -12.95 1.70
CA GLY A 291 -1.03 -11.93 2.39
C GLY A 291 -0.16 -10.92 3.17
N PRO A 292 0.69 -11.41 4.10
CA PRO A 292 1.59 -10.53 4.85
C PRO A 292 2.53 -9.68 4.00
N ILE A 293 2.99 -10.17 2.83
CA ILE A 293 3.82 -9.38 1.91
C ILE A 293 2.97 -8.36 1.16
N THR A 294 1.82 -8.76 0.60
CA THR A 294 0.96 -7.85 -0.18
C THR A 294 0.48 -6.67 0.65
N ASP A 295 0.26 -6.87 1.95
CA ASP A 295 -0.14 -5.81 2.88
C ASP A 295 0.93 -4.72 3.08
N GLN A 296 2.21 -5.02 2.80
CA GLN A 296 3.34 -4.17 3.17
C GLN A 296 4.25 -3.79 1.99
N ILE A 297 4.20 -4.52 0.88
CA ILE A 297 5.19 -4.39 -0.19
C ILE A 297 5.11 -3.05 -0.93
N GLU A 298 3.94 -2.41 -1.00
CA GLU A 298 3.78 -1.09 -1.63
C GLU A 298 4.53 -0.01 -0.86
N ASP A 299 4.35 0.05 0.46
CA ASP A 299 5.10 0.96 1.34
C ASP A 299 6.60 0.66 1.28
N LEU A 300 6.97 -0.62 1.26
CA LEU A 300 8.35 -1.04 1.17
C LEU A 300 8.99 -0.66 -0.17
N ALA A 301 8.24 -0.77 -1.27
CA ALA A 301 8.66 -0.34 -2.61
C ALA A 301 8.86 1.18 -2.67
N PHE A 302 7.93 1.95 -2.11
CA PHE A 302 8.07 3.40 -2.00
C PHE A 302 9.34 3.78 -1.22
N LEU A 303 9.60 3.15 -0.07
CA LEU A 303 10.80 3.36 0.73
C LEU A 303 12.09 2.90 0.03
N ALA A 304 11.99 1.90 -0.85
CA ALA A 304 13.08 1.45 -1.72
C ALA A 304 13.36 2.41 -2.89
N GLY A 305 12.47 3.37 -3.15
CA GLY A 305 12.56 4.32 -4.25
C GLY A 305 11.93 3.84 -5.55
N GLU A 306 11.12 2.78 -5.51
CA GLU A 306 10.41 2.24 -6.67
C GLU A 306 9.13 3.03 -6.93
N GLN A 307 9.18 3.94 -7.89
CA GLN A 307 8.08 4.88 -8.18
C GLN A 307 6.94 4.26 -9.00
N ASN A 308 7.23 3.17 -9.72
CA ASN A 308 6.30 2.51 -10.63
C ASN A 308 6.10 1.04 -10.24
N PHE A 309 5.96 0.78 -8.94
CA PHE A 309 5.69 -0.57 -8.48
C PHE A 309 4.36 -1.06 -9.05
N GLN A 310 4.37 -2.28 -9.57
CA GLN A 310 3.18 -3.01 -9.99
C GLN A 310 3.16 -4.34 -9.26
N MET A 311 2.02 -4.63 -8.62
CA MET A 311 1.81 -5.90 -7.96
C MET A 311 1.99 -7.04 -8.97
N PRO A 312 2.84 -8.04 -8.70
CA PRO A 312 2.96 -9.21 -9.55
C PRO A 312 1.61 -9.93 -9.66
N THR A 313 1.28 -10.40 -10.87
CA THR A 313 0.17 -11.34 -11.04
C THR A 313 0.55 -12.66 -10.39
N LEU A 314 -0.10 -12.99 -9.28
CA LEU A 314 0.11 -14.25 -8.60
C LEU A 314 -0.52 -15.37 -9.44
N THR A 315 0.22 -16.44 -9.67
CA THR A 315 -0.37 -17.65 -10.23
C THR A 315 -1.29 -18.24 -9.18
N SER A 316 -2.60 -18.19 -9.41
CA SER A 316 -3.54 -19.00 -8.63
C SER A 316 -3.12 -20.46 -8.80
N ALA A 317 -2.85 -21.17 -7.70
CA ALA A 317 -2.77 -22.62 -7.71
C ALA A 317 -4.16 -23.19 -8.03
N ALA A 318 -4.51 -23.13 -9.31
CA ALA A 318 -5.82 -23.43 -9.89
C ALA A 318 -7.01 -22.62 -9.32
N PRO A 319 -8.04 -22.34 -10.14
CA PRO A 319 -9.31 -21.84 -9.63
C PRO A 319 -10.01 -22.99 -8.90
N GLY A 320 -9.75 -23.13 -7.60
CA GLY A 320 -10.63 -23.85 -6.69
C GLY A 320 -11.78 -22.93 -6.25
N PRO A 321 -12.95 -23.49 -5.89
CA PRO A 321 -14.02 -22.70 -5.28
C PRO A 321 -13.48 -21.95 -4.04
N SER A 322 -13.84 -20.68 -3.90
CA SER A 322 -13.45 -19.88 -2.74
C SER A 322 -14.06 -20.46 -1.46
N GLN A 323 -13.55 -20.07 -0.30
CA GLN A 323 -14.10 -20.49 0.99
C GLN A 323 -15.60 -20.11 1.14
N ALA A 324 -16.02 -19.01 0.50
CA ALA A 324 -17.42 -18.60 0.42
C ALA A 324 -18.26 -19.55 -0.47
N ASP A 325 -17.70 -20.03 -1.58
CA ASP A 325 -18.37 -20.98 -2.48
C ASP A 325 -18.54 -22.35 -1.81
N VAL A 326 -17.55 -22.78 -1.01
CA VAL A 326 -17.63 -24.02 -0.20
C VAL A 326 -18.70 -23.91 0.89
N ALA A 327 -18.82 -22.75 1.54
CA ALA A 327 -19.86 -22.51 2.54
C ALA A 327 -21.27 -22.47 1.91
N ALA A 328 -21.43 -21.82 0.75
CA ALA A 328 -22.69 -21.80 0.01
C ALA A 328 -23.10 -23.22 -0.46
N ALA A 329 -22.14 -24.07 -0.79
CA ALA A 329 -22.38 -25.46 -1.17
C ALA A 329 -22.83 -26.37 -0.01
N ALA A 330 -22.61 -25.96 1.24
CA ALA A 330 -23.03 -26.70 2.43
C ALA A 330 -24.57 -26.66 2.61
N ASP A 331 -25.21 -25.58 2.18
CA ASP A 331 -26.66 -25.36 2.27
C ASP A 331 -27.46 -25.98 1.11
N LEU A 332 -26.78 -26.47 0.06
CA LEU A 332 -27.41 -27.11 -1.08
C LEU A 332 -27.91 -28.53 -0.76
N THR A 333 -29.04 -28.90 -1.35
CA THR A 333 -29.50 -30.29 -1.35
C THR A 333 -28.51 -31.21 -2.08
N PRO A 334 -28.51 -32.53 -1.80
CA PRO A 334 -27.65 -33.48 -2.51
C PRO A 334 -27.77 -33.40 -4.04
N GLU A 335 -28.99 -33.18 -4.55
CA GLU A 335 -29.29 -33.06 -5.98
C GLU A 335 -28.73 -31.75 -6.58
N GLU A 336 -28.90 -30.62 -5.89
CA GLU A 336 -28.37 -29.32 -6.32
C GLU A 336 -26.84 -29.32 -6.28
N ARG A 337 -26.24 -29.93 -5.25
CA ARG A 337 -24.79 -30.12 -5.15
C ARG A 337 -24.27 -30.95 -6.32
N GLN A 338 -24.98 -32.01 -6.71
CA GLN A 338 -24.59 -32.84 -7.86
C GLN A 338 -24.71 -32.09 -9.19
N GLN A 339 -25.74 -31.26 -9.37
CA GLN A 339 -25.88 -30.40 -10.56
C GLN A 339 -24.78 -29.34 -10.64
N MET A 340 -24.45 -28.71 -9.52
CA MET A 340 -23.35 -27.75 -9.43
C MET A 340 -22.01 -28.41 -9.77
N ILE A 341 -21.72 -29.60 -9.22
CA ILE A 341 -20.49 -30.35 -9.53
C ILE A 341 -20.43 -30.70 -11.02
N ARG A 342 -21.52 -31.19 -11.62
CA ARG A 342 -21.57 -31.48 -13.07
C ARG A 342 -21.31 -30.23 -13.91
N GLY A 343 -21.84 -29.08 -13.52
CA GLY A 343 -21.58 -27.80 -14.18
C GLY A 343 -20.11 -27.39 -14.13
N MET A 344 -19.49 -27.48 -12.94
CA MET A 344 -18.07 -27.16 -12.77
C MET A 344 -17.15 -28.10 -13.56
N VAL A 345 -17.46 -29.41 -13.56
CA VAL A 345 -16.72 -30.42 -14.34
C VAL A 345 -16.89 -30.20 -15.84
N GLY A 346 -18.09 -29.80 -16.29
CA GLY A 346 -18.34 -29.42 -17.68
C GLY A 346 -17.50 -28.23 -18.13
N GLN A 347 -17.49 -27.14 -17.35
CA GLN A 347 -16.66 -25.96 -17.65
C GLN A 347 -15.16 -26.28 -17.69
N LEU A 348 -14.69 -27.13 -16.77
CA LEU A 348 -13.30 -27.60 -16.79
C LEU A 348 -13.00 -28.40 -18.06
N SER A 349 -13.92 -29.29 -18.46
CA SER A 349 -13.80 -30.08 -19.70
C SER A 349 -13.76 -29.20 -20.94
N ASP A 350 -14.68 -28.23 -21.07
CA ASP A 350 -14.76 -27.36 -22.23
C ASP A 350 -13.51 -26.49 -22.36
N ARG A 351 -13.04 -25.91 -21.24
CA ARG A 351 -11.80 -25.12 -21.21
C ARG A 351 -10.58 -25.95 -21.60
N LEU A 352 -10.45 -27.18 -21.07
CA LEU A 352 -9.31 -28.04 -21.40
C LEU A 352 -9.32 -28.45 -22.88
N ALA A 353 -10.49 -28.61 -23.49
CA ALA A 353 -10.62 -28.87 -24.91
C ALA A 353 -10.26 -27.66 -25.79
N GLU A 354 -10.57 -26.43 -25.34
CA GLU A 354 -10.32 -25.20 -26.11
C GLU A 354 -8.92 -24.62 -25.92
N GLU A 355 -8.44 -24.55 -24.68
CA GLU A 355 -7.23 -23.83 -24.28
C GLU A 355 -6.08 -24.76 -23.88
N GLY A 356 -6.38 -26.04 -23.64
CA GLY A 356 -5.45 -26.96 -22.98
C GLY A 356 -5.24 -26.59 -21.50
N GLY A 357 -4.25 -27.21 -20.87
CA GLY A 357 -3.96 -26.95 -19.47
C GLY A 357 -2.83 -27.81 -18.92
N PRO A 358 -2.37 -27.54 -17.69
CA PRO A 358 -1.34 -28.34 -17.01
C PRO A 358 -1.88 -29.75 -16.67
N VAL A 359 -0.98 -30.73 -16.51
CA VAL A 359 -1.36 -32.15 -16.32
C VAL A 359 -2.26 -32.37 -15.09
N GLU A 360 -2.10 -31.54 -14.07
CA GLU A 360 -2.90 -31.53 -12.85
C GLU A 360 -4.39 -31.26 -13.13
N ASP A 361 -4.70 -30.42 -14.13
CA ASP A 361 -6.08 -30.11 -14.51
C ASP A 361 -6.74 -31.29 -15.22
N TRP A 362 -6.00 -31.98 -16.09
CA TRP A 362 -6.44 -33.20 -16.76
C TRP A 362 -6.69 -34.33 -15.76
N ALA A 363 -5.76 -34.52 -14.82
CA ALA A 363 -5.89 -35.50 -13.75
C ALA A 363 -7.11 -35.24 -12.86
N ARG A 364 -7.34 -33.98 -12.48
CA ARG A 364 -8.52 -33.58 -11.72
C ARG A 364 -9.81 -33.82 -12.50
N LEU A 365 -9.85 -33.53 -13.80
CA LEU A 365 -11.01 -33.83 -14.64
C LEU A 365 -11.31 -35.33 -14.64
N ILE A 366 -10.29 -36.17 -14.84
CA ILE A 366 -10.41 -37.64 -14.83
C ILE A 366 -10.97 -38.15 -13.49
N SER A 367 -10.38 -37.74 -12.36
CA SER A 367 -10.86 -38.14 -11.03
C SER A 367 -12.29 -37.65 -10.76
N SER A 368 -12.63 -36.43 -11.17
CA SER A 368 -13.97 -35.85 -10.97
C SER A 368 -15.06 -36.58 -11.77
N LEU A 369 -14.76 -36.99 -13.01
CA LEU A 369 -15.66 -37.78 -13.84
C LEU A 369 -15.86 -39.18 -13.25
N GLY A 370 -14.82 -39.79 -12.70
CA GLY A 370 -14.92 -41.06 -11.99
C GLY A 370 -15.84 -40.99 -10.76
N ILE A 371 -15.71 -39.95 -9.94
CA ILE A 371 -16.58 -39.71 -8.77
C ILE A 371 -18.05 -39.50 -9.19
N LEU A 372 -18.28 -38.85 -10.33
CA LEU A 372 -19.61 -38.64 -10.88
C LEU A 372 -20.21 -39.90 -11.53
N GLY A 373 -19.42 -40.96 -11.70
CA GLY A 373 -19.81 -42.19 -12.38
C GLY A 373 -19.73 -42.12 -13.92
N ASP A 374 -19.19 -41.04 -14.47
CA ASP A 374 -19.01 -40.83 -15.92
C ASP A 374 -17.69 -41.48 -16.38
N THR A 375 -17.52 -42.79 -16.13
CA THR A 375 -16.27 -43.53 -16.38
C THR A 375 -15.89 -43.58 -17.87
N ASP A 376 -16.88 -43.60 -18.77
CA ASP A 376 -16.65 -43.56 -20.22
C ASP A 376 -15.96 -42.25 -20.65
N LYS A 377 -16.40 -41.12 -20.08
CA LYS A 377 -15.76 -39.82 -20.34
C LYS A 377 -14.40 -39.74 -19.68
N ALA A 378 -14.27 -40.24 -18.46
CA ALA A 378 -12.98 -40.28 -17.77
C ALA A 378 -11.94 -41.07 -18.58
N SER A 379 -12.33 -42.20 -19.18
CA SER A 379 -11.48 -43.01 -20.06
C SER A 379 -11.06 -42.26 -21.32
N ALA A 380 -12.00 -41.55 -21.97
CA ALA A 380 -11.71 -40.73 -23.15
C ALA A 380 -10.71 -39.60 -22.84
N ILE A 381 -10.95 -38.84 -21.76
CA ILE A 381 -10.05 -37.76 -21.33
C ILE A 381 -8.68 -38.30 -20.92
N TYR A 382 -8.62 -39.47 -20.28
CA TYR A 382 -7.35 -40.12 -19.93
C TYR A 382 -6.55 -40.51 -21.18
N ALA A 383 -7.18 -41.10 -22.19
CA ALA A 383 -6.51 -41.43 -23.44
C ALA A 383 -5.99 -40.18 -24.16
N GLU A 384 -6.78 -39.10 -24.19
CA GLU A 384 -6.37 -37.81 -24.74
C GLU A 384 -5.19 -37.22 -23.98
N ALA A 385 -5.25 -37.18 -22.65
CA ALA A 385 -4.16 -36.69 -21.81
C ALA A 385 -2.85 -37.47 -22.02
N GLN A 386 -2.92 -38.79 -22.23
CA GLN A 386 -1.74 -39.59 -22.55
C GLN A 386 -1.08 -39.17 -23.87
N THR A 387 -1.87 -38.76 -24.86
CA THR A 387 -1.32 -38.23 -26.13
C THR A 387 -0.67 -36.86 -25.94
N VAL A 388 -1.29 -35.98 -25.14
CA VAL A 388 -0.79 -34.62 -24.86
C VAL A 388 0.50 -34.65 -24.03
N PHE A 389 0.59 -35.53 -23.03
CA PHE A 389 1.69 -35.56 -22.06
C PHE A 389 2.67 -36.72 -22.24
N GLY A 390 2.62 -37.44 -23.38
CA GLY A 390 3.41 -38.64 -23.62
C GLY A 390 4.94 -38.48 -23.50
N GLY A 391 5.46 -37.26 -23.57
CA GLY A 391 6.89 -36.95 -23.41
C GLY A 391 7.37 -36.81 -21.95
N SER A 392 6.48 -36.86 -20.95
CA SER A 392 6.82 -36.65 -19.54
C SER A 392 6.43 -37.86 -18.69
N PRO A 393 7.40 -38.68 -18.24
CA PRO A 393 7.14 -39.81 -17.35
C PRO A 393 6.46 -39.41 -16.04
N LYS A 394 6.78 -38.22 -15.51
CA LYS A 394 6.16 -37.67 -14.30
C LYS A 394 4.68 -37.32 -14.52
N ALA A 395 4.34 -36.74 -15.67
CA ALA A 395 2.97 -36.40 -16.03
C ALA A 395 2.12 -37.67 -16.25
N LEU A 396 2.68 -38.68 -16.92
CA LEU A 396 2.00 -39.97 -17.12
C LEU A 396 1.70 -40.69 -15.80
N ALA A 397 2.63 -40.66 -14.83
CA ALA A 397 2.40 -41.25 -13.51
C ALA A 397 1.25 -40.55 -12.75
N LEU A 398 1.15 -39.22 -12.88
CA LEU A 398 0.09 -38.42 -12.26
C LEU A 398 -1.28 -38.75 -12.90
N LEU A 399 -1.34 -38.84 -14.23
CA LEU A 399 -2.55 -39.24 -14.95
C LEU A 399 -2.97 -40.67 -14.61
N GLN A 400 -2.02 -41.59 -14.47
CA GLN A 400 -2.30 -42.98 -14.09
C GLN A 400 -2.92 -43.06 -12.68
N GLY A 401 -2.40 -42.28 -11.72
CA GLY A 401 -2.98 -42.20 -10.39
C GLY A 401 -4.43 -41.68 -10.40
N ALA A 402 -4.73 -40.67 -11.23
CA ALA A 402 -6.10 -40.17 -11.39
C ALA A 402 -7.02 -41.20 -12.05
N ALA A 403 -6.53 -41.93 -13.05
CA ALA A 403 -7.27 -42.99 -13.72
C ALA A 403 -7.60 -44.16 -12.76
N GLN A 404 -6.68 -44.53 -11.87
CA GLN A 404 -6.94 -45.53 -10.82
C GLN A 404 -8.00 -45.05 -9.83
N GLN A 405 -7.93 -43.79 -9.40
CA GLN A 405 -8.96 -43.19 -8.53
C GLN A 405 -10.33 -43.13 -9.20
N ALA A 406 -10.37 -42.93 -10.51
CA ALA A 406 -11.60 -42.92 -11.30
C ALA A 406 -12.14 -44.33 -11.61
N GLY A 407 -11.41 -45.40 -11.24
CA GLY A 407 -11.82 -46.79 -11.46
C GLY A 407 -11.81 -47.22 -12.94
N ILE A 408 -11.02 -46.55 -13.78
CA ILE A 408 -10.92 -46.85 -15.22
C ILE A 408 -9.68 -47.69 -15.58
N VAL A 409 -8.72 -47.82 -14.66
CA VAL A 409 -7.53 -48.68 -14.79
C VAL A 409 -7.23 -49.32 -13.43
N ASP A 410 -6.61 -50.49 -13.47
CA ASP A 410 -6.23 -51.28 -12.28
C ASP A 410 -4.98 -50.76 -11.54
#